data_AF-A0A4Y2S6U5-F1
#
_entry.id   AF-A0A4Y2S6U5-F1
#
_cell.length_a   1.000
_cell.length_b   1.000
_cell.length_c   1.000
_cell.angle_alpha   90.00
_cell.angle_beta   90.00
_cell.angle_gamma   90.00
#
_symmetry.space_group_name_H-M   'P 1'
#
loop_
_entity.id
_entity.type
_entity.pdbx_description
1 polymer ?
#
loop_
_entity_poly.entity_id
_entity_poly.type
_entity_poly.pdbx_seq_one_letter_code
_entity_poly.pdbx_strand_id
1 'polypeptide(L)'
;MPISLRKILFNGRDVIEACILPIGSYSEEAQEARNKHNRQYRELFTRKSSRINTNTDLLHRLLIISDRYIASLRAAPKSKKRKMDREMKKLLELCLSNEEDSVIVSEDSSEESRTSE
;
A
#
# COMPACT_ATOMS: atom_id res chain seq x y z
N MET A 1 -12.13 -28.35 3.82
CA MET A 1 -12.09 -26.90 3.53
C MET A 1 -10.67 -26.38 3.74
N PRO A 2 -10.13 -25.53 2.86
CA PRO A 2 -8.83 -24.86 3.07
C PRO A 2 -8.75 -24.18 4.43
N ILE A 3 -7.56 -24.24 5.05
CA ILE A 3 -7.32 -23.66 6.38
C ILE A 3 -7.56 -22.14 6.40
N SER A 4 -7.24 -21.44 5.32
CA SER A 4 -7.52 -20.01 5.16
C SER A 4 -9.02 -19.71 5.27
N LEU A 5 -9.86 -20.43 4.53
CA LEU A 5 -11.31 -20.27 4.60
C LEU A 5 -11.87 -20.64 5.98
N ARG A 6 -11.27 -21.62 6.67
CA ARG A 6 -11.70 -21.99 8.04
C ARG A 6 -11.47 -20.87 9.03
N LYS A 7 -10.27 -20.28 8.98
CA LYS A 7 -9.91 -19.16 9.86
C LYS A 7 -10.84 -17.96 9.62
N ILE A 8 -11.18 -17.66 8.37
CA ILE A 8 -12.06 -16.54 8.03
C ILE A 8 -13.50 -16.81 8.49
N LEU A 9 -14.09 -17.95 8.14
CA LEU A 9 -15.52 -18.21 8.38
C LEU A 9 -15.85 -18.52 9.84
N PHE A 10 -14.97 -19.23 10.56
CA PHE A 10 -15.25 -19.65 11.94
C PHE A 10 -14.60 -18.76 12.99
N ASN A 11 -13.40 -18.24 12.73
CA ASN A 11 -12.63 -17.44 13.70
C ASN A 11 -12.54 -15.96 13.32
N GLY A 12 -13.09 -15.54 12.17
CA GLY A 12 -12.92 -14.18 11.67
C GLY A 12 -13.46 -13.12 12.61
N ARG A 13 -14.63 -13.38 13.23
CA ARG A 13 -15.24 -12.46 14.20
C ARG A 13 -14.34 -12.25 15.42
N ASP A 14 -13.93 -13.34 16.07
CA ASP A 14 -13.08 -13.29 17.27
C ASP A 14 -11.77 -12.55 17.01
N VAL A 15 -11.18 -12.76 15.82
CA VAL A 15 -9.95 -12.06 15.41
C VAL A 15 -10.21 -10.56 15.22
N ILE A 16 -11.32 -10.17 14.59
CA ILE A 16 -11.68 -8.76 14.40
C ILE A 16 -11.92 -8.08 15.75
N GLU A 17 -12.61 -8.74 16.68
CA GLU A 17 -12.87 -8.21 18.03
C GLU A 17 -11.58 -8.06 18.87
N ALA A 18 -10.58 -8.91 18.64
CA ALA A 18 -9.28 -8.82 19.33
C ALA A 18 -8.34 -7.75 18.74
N CYS A 19 -8.59 -7.26 17.52
CA CYS A 19 -7.75 -6.28 16.86
C CYS A 19 -8.00 -4.84 17.38
N ILE A 20 -6.93 -4.15 17.77
CA ILE A 20 -7.00 -2.74 18.23
C ILE A 20 -7.14 -1.77 17.04
N LEU A 21 -6.52 -2.13 15.91
CA LEU A 21 -6.56 -1.37 14.66
C LEU A 21 -7.41 -2.10 13.61
N PRO A 22 -7.88 -1.40 12.56
CA PRO A 22 -8.55 -2.04 11.44
C PRO A 22 -7.69 -3.18 10.87
N ILE A 23 -8.30 -4.32 10.57
CA ILE A 23 -7.57 -5.55 10.19
C ILE A 23 -6.63 -5.35 9.00
N GLY A 24 -6.98 -4.46 8.06
CA GLY A 24 -6.13 -4.11 6.92
C GLY A 24 -4.80 -3.44 7.30
N SER A 25 -4.73 -2.78 8.46
CA SER A 25 -3.48 -2.18 8.97
C SER A 25 -2.48 -3.21 9.48
N TYR A 26 -2.93 -4.44 9.80
CA TYR A 26 -2.06 -5.55 10.19
C TYR A 26 -1.56 -6.38 8.99
N SER A 27 -1.85 -5.96 7.76
CA SER A 27 -1.49 -6.71 6.54
C SER A 27 0.04 -6.79 6.33
N GLU A 28 0.50 -7.98 5.93
CA GLU A 28 1.91 -8.23 5.54
C GLU A 28 2.26 -7.64 4.17
N GLU A 29 1.25 -7.35 3.33
CA GLU A 29 1.44 -6.89 1.95
C GLU A 29 2.33 -5.63 1.85
N ALA A 30 2.22 -4.72 2.82
CA ALA A 30 3.04 -3.51 2.85
C ALA A 30 4.53 -3.82 3.04
N GLN A 31 4.85 -4.85 3.85
CA GLN A 31 6.21 -5.30 4.09
C GLN A 31 6.75 -6.07 2.87
N GLU A 32 5.94 -6.94 2.28
CA GLU A 32 6.33 -7.67 1.06
C GLU A 32 6.59 -6.74 -0.13
N ALA A 33 5.76 -5.71 -0.31
CA ALA A 33 5.97 -4.70 -1.35
C ALA A 33 7.34 -4.01 -1.19
N ARG A 34 7.80 -3.77 0.05
CA ARG A 34 9.12 -3.21 0.32
C ARG A 34 10.29 -4.13 -0.07
N ASN A 35 10.09 -5.44 -0.21
CA ASN A 35 11.15 -6.35 -0.67
C ASN A 35 11.60 -6.03 -2.11
N LYS A 36 10.70 -5.50 -2.95
CA LYS A 36 11.06 -5.02 -4.28
C LYS A 36 12.06 -3.86 -4.20
N HIS A 37 11.77 -2.89 -3.32
CA HIS A 37 12.66 -1.76 -3.09
C HIS A 37 13.98 -2.18 -2.44
N ASN A 38 13.97 -3.18 -1.56
CA ASN A 38 15.18 -3.72 -0.97
C ASN A 38 16.17 -4.21 -2.05
N ARG A 39 15.69 -5.03 -3.00
CA ARG A 39 16.53 -5.51 -4.12
C ARG A 39 17.08 -4.34 -4.95
N GLN A 40 16.23 -3.37 -5.28
CA GLN A 40 16.62 -2.17 -6.03
C GLN A 40 17.67 -1.33 -5.28
N TYR A 41 17.53 -1.15 -3.96
CA TYR A 41 18.48 -0.39 -3.16
C TYR A 41 19.85 -1.07 -3.08
N ARG A 42 19.88 -2.39 -2.95
CA ARG A 42 21.15 -3.15 -2.99
C ARG A 42 21.89 -2.94 -4.30
N GLU A 43 21.17 -2.95 -5.42
CA GLU A 43 21.79 -2.87 -6.73
C GLU A 43 22.37 -1.48 -7.04
N LEU A 44 21.60 -0.43 -6.73
CA LEU A 44 21.85 0.94 -7.21
C LEU A 44 22.40 1.90 -6.15
N PHE A 45 22.15 1.65 -4.86
CA PHE A 45 22.36 2.65 -3.80
C PHE A 45 23.33 2.21 -2.69
N THR A 46 24.02 1.07 -2.85
CA THR A 46 24.98 0.58 -1.85
C THR A 46 26.39 0.50 -2.40
N ARG A 47 27.39 0.71 -1.53
CA ARG A 47 28.79 0.46 -1.87
C ARG A 47 29.03 -1.05 -1.97
N LYS A 48 29.61 -1.48 -3.10
CA LYS A 48 29.95 -2.89 -3.40
C LYS A 48 31.39 -3.24 -3.01
N SER A 49 31.94 -2.57 -1.99
CA SER A 49 33.31 -2.79 -1.51
C SER A 49 33.42 -3.97 -0.53
N SER A 50 32.40 -4.17 0.32
CA SER A 50 32.32 -5.31 1.22
C SER A 50 30.85 -5.60 1.57
N ARG A 51 30.54 -6.83 1.98
CA ARG A 51 29.17 -7.19 2.43
C ARG A 51 28.72 -6.35 3.63
N ILE A 52 29.65 -6.01 4.51
CA ILE A 52 29.38 -5.16 5.68
C ILE A 52 28.93 -3.78 5.21
N ASN A 53 29.72 -3.14 4.32
CA ASN A 53 29.41 -1.82 3.79
C ASN A 53 28.11 -1.81 2.98
N THR A 54 27.85 -2.86 2.21
CA THR A 54 26.58 -3.03 1.49
C THR A 54 25.39 -3.06 2.43
N ASN A 55 25.48 -3.82 3.52
CA ASN A 55 24.40 -3.95 4.49
C ASN A 55 24.21 -2.67 5.32
N THR A 56 25.28 -1.96 5.69
CA THR A 56 25.18 -0.68 6.39
C THR A 56 24.48 0.37 5.53
N ASP A 57 24.87 0.48 4.25
CA ASP A 57 24.28 1.45 3.33
C ASP A 57 22.80 1.14 3.07
N LEU A 58 22.47 -0.15 2.91
CA LEU A 58 21.08 -0.59 2.76
C LEU A 58 20.25 -0.23 3.99
N LEU A 59 20.75 -0.51 5.20
CA LEU A 59 20.03 -0.22 6.44
C LEU A 59 19.79 1.29 6.60
N HIS A 60 20.83 2.11 6.41
CA HIS A 60 20.70 3.56 6.46
C HIS A 60 19.66 4.08 5.47
N ARG A 61 19.64 3.54 4.23
CA ARG A 61 18.66 3.93 3.22
C ARG A 61 17.24 3.56 3.64
N LEU A 62 17.04 2.35 4.17
CA LEU A 62 15.73 1.90 4.65
C LEU A 62 15.23 2.78 5.81
N LEU A 63 16.10 3.16 6.75
CA LEU A 63 15.77 4.04 7.87
C LEU A 63 15.30 5.43 7.40
N ILE A 64 16.01 6.04 6.45
CA ILE A 64 15.63 7.33 5.85
C ILE A 64 14.26 7.23 5.15
N ILE A 65 13.93 6.07 4.59
CA ILE A 65 12.65 5.88 3.89
C ILE A 65 11.51 5.63 4.88
N SER A 66 11.76 5.01 6.02
CA SER A 66 10.78 4.82 7.09
C SER A 66 10.57 6.06 7.98
N ASP A 67 11.45 7.07 7.89
CA ASP A 67 11.30 8.31 8.65
C ASP A 67 9.96 8.99 8.34
N ARG A 68 9.17 9.23 9.39
CA ARG A 68 7.83 9.82 9.28
C ARG A 68 7.86 11.27 8.79
N TYR A 69 8.81 12.05 9.26
CA TYR A 69 8.95 13.45 8.87
C TYR A 69 9.31 13.55 7.39
N ILE A 70 10.33 12.79 6.96
CA ILE A 70 10.72 12.75 5.54
C ILE A 70 9.58 12.18 4.68
N ALA A 71 8.87 11.16 5.15
CA ALA A 71 7.73 10.60 4.42
C ALA A 71 6.60 11.61 4.23
N SER A 72 6.33 12.46 5.22
CA SER A 72 5.28 13.48 5.14
C SER A 72 5.57 14.59 4.11
N LEU A 73 6.84 14.82 3.80
CA LEU A 73 7.29 15.79 2.80
C LEU A 73 7.29 15.21 1.37
N ARG A 74 7.14 13.90 1.20
CA ARG A 74 7.12 13.25 -0.12
C ARG A 74 5.73 13.37 -0.73
N ALA A 75 5.68 13.43 -2.07
CA ALA A 75 4.43 13.39 -2.81
C ALA A 75 3.66 12.10 -2.48
N ALA A 76 2.38 12.25 -2.11
CA ALA A 76 1.53 11.11 -1.77
C ALA A 76 1.21 10.28 -3.03
N PRO A 77 1.19 8.94 -2.92
CA PRO A 77 0.80 8.08 -4.03
C PRO A 77 -0.69 8.28 -4.36
N LYS A 78 -1.02 8.30 -5.66
CA LYS A 78 -2.41 8.34 -6.12
C LYS A 78 -3.09 7.01 -5.83
N SER A 79 -4.10 7.00 -4.95
CA SER A 79 -4.92 5.81 -4.68
C SER A 79 -6.15 5.78 -5.60
N LYS A 80 -6.41 4.64 -6.25
CA LYS A 80 -7.68 4.40 -6.97
C LYS A 80 -8.68 3.78 -6.01
N LYS A 81 -9.83 4.43 -5.79
CA LYS A 81 -10.94 3.82 -5.04
C LYS A 81 -11.66 2.80 -5.94
N ARG A 82 -11.98 1.64 -5.39
CA ARG A 82 -12.81 0.62 -6.08
C ARG A 82 -14.26 0.73 -5.61
N LYS A 83 -15.20 0.37 -6.49
CA LYS A 83 -16.61 0.28 -6.14
C LYS A 83 -16.82 -0.87 -5.14
N MET A 84 -17.61 -0.62 -4.11
CA MET A 84 -17.98 -1.60 -3.09
C MET A 84 -19.41 -2.08 -3.30
N ASP A 85 -19.64 -3.37 -3.09
CA ASP A 85 -20.96 -3.96 -3.22
C ASP A 85 -21.90 -3.59 -2.05
N ARG A 86 -23.20 -3.67 -2.29
CA ARG A 86 -24.24 -3.24 -1.35
C ARG A 86 -24.21 -4.05 -0.04
N GLU A 87 -23.98 -5.35 -0.11
CA GLU A 87 -23.92 -6.22 1.08
C GLU A 87 -22.71 -5.88 1.97
N MET A 88 -21.57 -5.58 1.34
CA MET A 88 -20.35 -5.17 2.05
C MET A 88 -20.52 -3.82 2.75
N LYS A 89 -21.24 -2.88 2.13
CA LYS A 89 -21.60 -1.59 2.76
C LYS A 89 -22.48 -1.77 3.99
N LYS A 90 -23.44 -2.70 3.95
CA LYS A 90 -24.30 -3.01 5.12
C LYS A 90 -23.50 -3.59 6.29
N LEU A 91 -22.54 -4.47 6.00
CA LEU A 91 -21.72 -5.13 7.02
C LEU A 91 -20.75 -4.19 7.75
N LEU A 92 -20.31 -3.11 7.11
CA LEU A 92 -19.35 -2.17 7.68
C LEU A 92 -19.99 -1.15 8.64
N GLU A 93 -21.32 -1.16 8.82
CA GLU A 93 -22.08 -0.15 9.60
C GLU A 93 -21.64 1.29 9.32
N LEU A 94 -21.12 1.55 8.12
CA LEU A 94 -20.89 2.90 7.68
C LEU A 94 -22.27 3.52 7.51
N CYS A 95 -22.68 4.36 8.48
CA CYS A 95 -23.74 5.33 8.30
C CYS A 95 -23.36 6.22 7.10
N LEU A 96 -23.62 5.75 5.90
CA LEU A 96 -23.59 6.57 4.70
C LEU A 96 -24.92 7.30 4.68
N SER A 97 -24.92 8.55 5.15
CA SER A 97 -25.70 9.58 4.47
C SER A 97 -25.32 9.49 3.00
N ASN A 98 -26.28 9.02 2.19
CA ASN A 98 -26.13 8.87 0.75
C ASN A 98 -25.99 10.27 0.14
N GLU A 99 -24.77 10.79 0.04
CA GLU A 99 -24.48 11.98 -0.76
C GLU A 99 -23.44 11.56 -1.81
N GLU A 100 -24.03 11.07 -2.90
CA GLU A 100 -23.64 11.24 -4.30
C GLU A 100 -22.32 10.60 -4.79
N ASP A 101 -22.52 9.50 -5.52
CA ASP A 101 -21.66 9.10 -6.64
C ASP A 101 -21.69 10.22 -7.71
N SER A 102 -20.83 11.24 -7.60
CA SER A 102 -20.61 12.21 -8.67
C SER A 102 -19.21 12.05 -9.29
N VAL A 103 -19.19 11.30 -10.40
CA VAL A 103 -18.40 11.51 -11.64
C VAL A 103 -16.97 12.04 -11.49
N ILE A 104 -15.99 11.18 -11.76
CA ILE A 104 -14.73 11.60 -12.41
C ILE A 104 -14.52 10.70 -13.63
N VAL A 105 -14.99 11.18 -14.78
CA VAL A 105 -14.45 10.80 -16.08
C VAL A 105 -13.20 11.66 -16.26
N SER A 106 -12.03 11.03 -16.28
CA SER A 106 -10.84 11.62 -16.89
C SER A 106 -10.45 10.70 -18.03
N GLU A 107 -11.04 10.94 -19.20
CA GLU A 107 -10.43 10.62 -20.48
C GLU A 107 -9.15 11.44 -20.55
N ASP A 108 -8.00 10.77 -20.61
CA ASP A 108 -6.77 11.41 -21.05
C ASP A 108 -6.44 10.77 -22.39
N SER A 109 -6.88 11.47 -23.44
CA SER A 109 -6.58 11.14 -24.83
C SER A 109 -5.12 11.47 -25.07
N SER A 110 -4.35 10.42 -25.37
CA SER A 110 -3.00 10.51 -25.88
C SER A 110 -2.97 11.27 -27.21
N GLU A 111 -2.35 12.45 -27.24
CA GLU A 111 -1.81 13.04 -28.47
C GLU A 111 -0.34 13.41 -28.27
N GLU A 112 0.51 12.63 -28.94
CA GLU A 112 1.88 13.01 -29.28
C GLU A 112 1.83 14.25 -30.18
N SER A 113 2.62 15.28 -29.86
CA SER A 113 3.07 16.22 -30.89
C SER A 113 4.51 16.64 -30.63
N ARG A 114 5.29 16.41 -31.68
CA ARG A 114 6.73 16.58 -31.81
C ARG A 114 7.04 18.08 -31.90
N THR A 115 8.04 18.55 -31.18
CA THR A 115 8.69 19.83 -31.48
C THR A 115 10.08 19.54 -32.07
N SER A 116 10.20 19.72 -33.37
CA SER A 116 11.47 19.82 -34.09
C SER A 116 11.31 20.91 -35.14
N GLU A 117 11.84 22.09 -34.83
CA GLU A 117 12.62 23.00 -35.68
C GLU A 117 13.08 24.21 -34.84
#